data_AF-C1FIU9-F1
#
_entry.id   AF-C1FIU9-F1
#
_cell.length_a   1.000
_cell.length_b   1.000
_cell.length_c   1.000
_cell.angle_alpha   90.00
_cell.angle_beta   90.00
_cell.angle_gamma   90.00
#
_symmetry.space_group_name_H-M   'P 1'
#
loop_
_entity.id
_entity.type
_entity.pdbx_description
1 polymer ?
#
loop_
_entity_poly.entity_id
_entity_poly.type
_entity_poly.pdbx_seq_one_letter_code
_entity_poly.pdbx_strand_id
1 'polypeptide(L)'
;TTRREALSLYRAVWRASFLFVWKNEKGEEWRDIIRESARKEFEAARHEKDPEMITRLLVTGRDYLDQAMEKFMTKRQSIIDG
;
A
#
# COMPACT_ATOMS: atom_id res chain seq x y z
N THR A 1 20.64 -1.93 4.37
CA THR A 1 19.41 -2.22 5.14
C THR A 1 18.19 -1.60 4.47
N THR A 2 18.22 -0.29 4.20
CA THR A 2 17.11 0.51 3.64
C THR A 2 16.53 0.00 2.32
N ARG A 3 17.35 -0.45 1.36
CA ARG A 3 16.88 -1.01 0.08
C ARG A 3 16.07 -2.31 0.26
N ARG A 4 16.45 -3.14 1.25
CA ARG A 4 15.73 -4.38 1.56
C ARG A 4 14.37 -4.07 2.18
N GLU A 5 14.30 -3.08 3.05
CA GLU A 5 13.05 -2.60 3.67
C GLU A 5 12.11 -2.01 2.64
N ALA A 6 12.59 -1.15 1.74
CA ALA A 6 11.80 -0.62 0.63
C ALA A 6 11.19 -1.74 -0.23
N LEU A 7 11.99 -2.73 -0.62
CA LEU A 7 11.48 -3.90 -1.36
C LEU A 7 10.52 -4.77 -0.55
N SER A 8 10.71 -4.85 0.77
CA SER A 8 9.80 -5.57 1.66
C SER A 8 8.44 -4.88 1.73
N LEU A 9 8.44 -3.56 1.92
CA LEU A 9 7.25 -2.71 1.92
C LEU A 9 6.51 -2.79 0.58
N TYR A 10 7.23 -2.67 -0.55
CA TYR A 10 6.63 -2.81 -1.87
C TYR A 10 5.91 -4.16 -2.06
N ARG A 11 6.54 -5.26 -1.64
CA ARG A 11 5.91 -6.59 -1.68
C ARG A 11 4.73 -6.69 -0.71
N ALA A 12 4.79 -6.04 0.45
CA ALA A 12 3.68 -6.02 1.41
C ALA A 12 2.45 -5.32 0.82
N VAL A 13 2.64 -4.15 0.19
CA VAL A 13 1.59 -3.43 -0.53
C VAL A 13 1.01 -4.29 -1.66
N TRP A 14 1.85 -4.96 -2.44
CA TRP A 14 1.37 -5.85 -3.49
C TRP A 14 0.56 -7.02 -2.92
N ARG A 15 1.02 -7.69 -1.86
CA ARG A 15 0.23 -8.76 -1.22
C ARG A 15 -1.11 -8.23 -0.70
N ALA A 16 -1.12 -7.09 -0.03
CA ALA A 16 -2.34 -6.46 0.46
C ALA A 16 -3.31 -6.15 -0.69
N SER A 17 -2.82 -5.65 -1.84
CA SER A 17 -3.65 -5.34 -3.01
C SER A 17 -4.48 -6.53 -3.51
N PHE A 18 -4.01 -7.77 -3.32
CA PHE A 18 -4.77 -8.96 -3.72
C PHE A 18 -5.99 -9.23 -2.82
N LEU A 19 -6.01 -8.72 -1.60
CA LEU A 19 -7.13 -8.89 -0.68
C LEU A 19 -8.33 -8.03 -1.09
N PHE A 20 -8.08 -6.89 -1.75
CA PHE A 20 -9.10 -5.97 -2.25
C PHE A 20 -9.76 -6.52 -3.52
N VAL A 21 -10.68 -7.47 -3.33
CA VAL A 21 -11.38 -8.18 -4.41
C VAL A 21 -12.57 -7.42 -5.01
N TRP A 22 -13.02 -6.34 -4.37
CA TRP A 22 -14.15 -5.54 -4.84
C TRP A 22 -13.70 -4.34 -5.68
N LYS A 23 -14.66 -3.81 -6.44
CA LYS A 23 -14.48 -2.58 -7.21
C LYS A 23 -14.77 -1.35 -6.36
N ASN A 24 -14.14 -0.22 -6.68
CA ASN A 24 -14.49 1.08 -6.11
C ASN A 24 -15.83 1.58 -6.69
N GLU A 25 -16.29 2.74 -6.21
CA GLU A 25 -17.53 3.39 -6.67
C GLU A 25 -17.53 3.71 -8.17
N LYS A 26 -16.35 3.82 -8.79
CA LYS A 26 -16.16 4.07 -10.22
C LYS A 26 -16.10 2.78 -11.05
N GLY A 27 -16.22 1.60 -10.42
CA GLY A 27 -16.13 0.30 -11.09
C GLY A 27 -14.70 -0.19 -11.36
N GLU A 28 -13.70 0.49 -10.82
CA GLU A 28 -12.27 0.16 -10.96
C GLU A 28 -11.84 -0.83 -9.88
N GLU A 29 -10.92 -1.74 -10.20
CA GLU A 29 -10.39 -2.69 -9.22
C GLU A 29 -9.42 -1.98 -8.27
N TRP A 30 -9.70 -2.05 -6.96
CA TRP A 30 -8.81 -1.49 -5.93
C TRP A 30 -7.39 -2.05 -6.02
N ARG A 31 -7.26 -3.32 -6.40
CA ARG A 31 -5.98 -3.98 -6.66
C ARG A 31 -5.09 -3.18 -7.61
N ASP A 32 -5.65 -2.75 -8.74
CA ASP A 32 -4.88 -2.08 -9.78
C ASP A 32 -4.55 -0.64 -9.38
N ILE A 33 -5.51 0.06 -8.77
CA ILE A 33 -5.31 1.41 -8.24
C ILE A 33 -4.18 1.43 -7.20
N ILE A 34 -4.21 0.51 -6.23
CA ILE A 34 -3.20 0.41 -5.18
C ILE A 34 -1.82 0.11 -5.77
N ARG A 35 -1.73 -0.80 -6.75
CA ARG A 35 -0.46 -1.15 -7.40
C ARG A 35 0.11 -0.01 -8.20
N GLU A 36 -0.73 0.69 -8.96
CA GLU A 36 -0.31 1.81 -9.78
C GLU A 36 0.16 2.98 -8.90
N SER A 37 -0.60 3.32 -7.87
CA SER A 37 -0.24 4.35 -6.89
C SER A 37 1.09 4.02 -6.20
N ALA A 38 1.24 2.80 -5.67
CA ALA A 38 2.48 2.37 -5.06
C ALA A 38 3.65 2.42 -6.04
N ARG A 39 3.47 1.96 -7.28
CA ARG A 39 4.53 2.03 -8.30
C ARG A 39 4.97 3.47 -8.55
N LYS A 40 4.03 4.41 -8.69
CA LYS A 40 4.34 5.83 -8.90
C LYS A 40 5.15 6.42 -7.73
N GLU A 41 4.74 6.15 -6.50
CA GLU A 41 5.45 6.64 -5.31
C GLU A 41 6.87 6.05 -5.19
N PHE A 42 7.02 4.75 -5.40
CA PHE A 42 8.33 4.08 -5.33
C PHE A 42 9.27 4.50 -6.46
N GLU A 43 8.77 4.74 -7.68
CA GLU A 43 9.57 5.28 -8.78
C GLU A 43 9.98 6.73 -8.52
N ALA A 44 9.08 7.57 -7.98
CA ALA A 44 9.39 8.95 -7.60
C ALA A 44 10.50 9.01 -6.53
N ALA A 45 10.44 8.12 -5.55
CA ALA A 45 11.45 8.02 -4.49
C ALA A 45 12.71 7.25 -4.88
N ARG A 46 12.80 6.69 -6.11
CA ARG A 46 13.90 5.78 -6.52
C ARG A 46 15.28 6.41 -6.42
N HIS A 47 15.36 7.72 -6.66
CA HIS A 47 16.59 8.49 -6.67
C HIS A 47 16.84 9.28 -5.38
N GLU A 48 15.97 9.10 -4.37
CA GLU A 48 16.16 9.71 -3.06
C GLU A 48 17.42 9.13 -2.39
N LYS A 49 18.23 10.02 -1.81
CA LYS A 49 19.50 9.68 -1.16
C LYS A 49 19.56 10.17 0.28
N ASP A 50 18.66 11.07 0.68
CA ASP A 50 18.58 11.55 2.05
C ASP A 50 18.11 10.42 2.99
N PRO A 51 18.94 9.97 3.95
CA PRO A 51 18.58 8.91 4.88
C PRO A 51 17.35 9.25 5.73
N GLU A 52 17.14 10.51 6.10
CA GLU A 52 15.98 10.92 6.90
C GLU A 52 14.70 10.83 6.08
N MET A 53 14.74 11.32 4.84
CA MET A 53 13.62 11.22 3.91
C MET A 53 13.27 9.76 3.62
N ILE A 54 14.25 8.90 3.34
CA ILE A 54 13.99 7.48 3.06
C ILE A 54 13.38 6.81 4.30
N THR A 55 13.91 7.07 5.50
CA THR A 55 13.37 6.51 6.73
C THR A 55 11.93 6.96 6.94
N ARG A 56 11.65 8.25 6.73
CA ARG A 56 10.29 8.80 6.83
C ARG A 56 9.34 8.11 5.85
N LEU A 57 9.74 7.96 4.59
CA LEU A 57 8.92 7.29 3.56
C LEU A 57 8.63 5.82 3.91
N LEU A 58 9.60 5.11 4.49
CA LEU A 58 9.41 3.73 4.91
C LEU A 58 8.43 3.61 6.09
N VAL A 59 8.58 4.48 7.10
CA VAL A 59 7.72 4.49 8.29
C VAL A 59 6.30 4.89 7.90
N THR A 60 6.14 6.03 7.23
CA THR A 60 4.80 6.52 6.83
C THR A 60 4.14 5.56 5.85
N GLY A 61 4.89 4.99 4.90
CA GLY A 61 4.36 3.99 3.97
C GLY A 61 3.87 2.71 4.67
N ARG A 62 4.52 2.30 5.76
CA ARG A 62 4.07 1.18 6.60
C ARG A 62 2.77 1.52 7.32
N ASP A 63 2.70 2.70 7.94
CA ASP A 63 1.52 3.17 8.67
C ASP A 63 0.30 3.31 7.75
N TYR A 64 0.49 3.85 6.54
CA TYR A 64 -0.58 3.94 5.55
C TYR A 64 -1.09 2.57 5.10
N LEU A 65 -0.18 1.61 4.90
CA LEU A 65 -0.56 0.24 4.57
C LEU A 65 -1.38 -0.39 5.69
N ASP A 66 -0.97 -0.20 6.94
CA ASP A 66 -1.66 -0.79 8.10
C ASP A 66 -3.06 -0.16 8.28
N GLN A 67 -3.20 1.15 8.10
CA GLN A 67 -4.50 1.83 8.09
C GLN A 67 -5.40 1.37 6.94
N ALA A 68 -4.84 1.15 5.74
CA ALA A 68 -5.59 0.63 4.60
C ALA A 68 -6.10 -0.79 4.87
N MET A 69 -5.27 -1.62 5.50
CA MET A 69 -5.63 -2.98 5.91
C MET A 69 -6.71 -3.00 6.99
N GLU A 70 -6.65 -2.09 7.97
CA GLU A 70 -7.70 -1.96 8.98
C GLU A 70 -9.05 -1.60 8.35
N LYS A 71 -9.07 -0.57 7.48
CA LYS A 71 -10.27 -0.19 6.72
C LYS A 71 -10.81 -1.33 5.87
N PHE A 72 -9.92 -2.09 5.24
CA PHE A 72 -10.28 -3.29 4.50
C PHE A 72 -10.97 -4.32 5.38
N MET A 73 -10.42 -4.64 6.55
CA MET A 73 -10.99 -5.62 7.48
C MET A 73 -12.36 -5.17 8.00
N THR A 74 -12.52 -3.89 8.34
CA THR A 74 -13.81 -3.31 8.74
C THR A 74 -14.84 -3.42 7.62
N LYS A 75 -14.46 -3.08 6.38
CA LYS A 75 -15.36 -3.21 5.22
C LYS A 75 -15.72 -4.68 4.95
N ARG A 76 -14.75 -5.59 5.03
CA ARG A 76 -14.97 -7.03 4.87
C ARG A 76 -15.96 -7.55 5.92
N GLN A 77 -15.79 -7.16 7.19
CA GLN A 77 -16.67 -7.56 8.27
C GLN A 77 -18.11 -7.07 8.02
N SER A 78 -18.30 -5.82 7.58
CA SER A 78 -19.64 -5.30 7.23
C SER A 78 -20.33 -6.03 6.07
N ILE A 79 -19.57 -6.66 5.17
CA ILE A 79 -20.11 -7.45 4.06
C ILE A 79 -20.47 -8.87 4.52
N ILE A 80 -19.76 -9.41 5.52
CA ILE A 80 -20.03 -10.75 6.07
C ILE A 80 -21.22 -10.73 7.04
N ASP A 81 -21.34 -9.66 7.84
CA ASP A 81 -22.38 -9.52 8.87
C ASP A 81 -23.71 -8.97 8.35
N GLY A 82 -23.75 -8.52 7.09
CA GLY A 82 -24.94 -7.98 6.41
C GLY A 82 -25.58 -9.00 5.47
#